data_AF-A0A7Y9J8U3-F1
#
_entry.id   AF-A0A7Y9J8U3-F1
#
_cell.length_a   1.000
_cell.length_b   1.000
_cell.length_c   1.000
_cell.angle_alpha   90.00
_cell.angle_beta   90.00
_cell.angle_gamma   90.00
#
_symmetry.space_group_name_H-M   'P 1'
#
loop_
_entity.id
_entity.type
_entity.pdbx_description
1 polymer ?
#
loop_
_entity_poly.entity_id
_entity_poly.type
_entity_poly.pdbx_seq_one_letter_code
_entity_poly.pdbx_strand_id
1 'polypeptide(L)' 'MTLIAVSAWDYDAPPAPRPADEEWIDRLTALQILTRHGDVEAEAQARAWLAADPAARTVWDTVAEVCGHAADTR' A
#
# COMPACT_ATOMS: atom_id res chain seq x y z
N MET A 1 -24.99 9.46 34.31
CA MET A 1 -24.80 9.52 32.85
C MET A 1 -23.33 9.33 32.58
N THR A 2 -22.91 8.10 32.26
CA THR A 2 -21.51 7.77 31.98
C THR A 2 -21.35 7.75 30.46
N LEU A 3 -20.56 8.66 29.91
CA LEU A 3 -20.19 8.63 28.50
C LEU A 3 -19.31 7.41 28.25
N ILE A 4 -19.75 6.51 27.37
CA ILE A 4 -18.91 5.44 26.83
C ILE A 4 -17.98 6.12 25.82
N ALA A 5 -16.73 6.32 26.20
CA ALA A 5 -15.69 6.61 25.23
C ALA A 5 -15.46 5.32 24.43
N VAL A 6 -15.95 5.28 23.19
CA VAL A 6 -15.52 4.27 22.23
C VAL A 6 -14.06 4.57 21.91
N SER A 7 -13.14 3.85 22.54
CA SER A 7 -11.76 3.77 22.08
C SER A 7 -11.80 2.99 20.78
N ALA A 8 -11.50 3.67 19.68
CA ALA A 8 -11.03 2.98 18.49
C ALA A 8 -9.81 2.10 18.87
N TRP A 9 -9.48 1.08 18.10
CA TRP A 9 -8.24 0.31 18.24
C TRP A 9 -8.24 -0.80 19.33
N ASP A 10 -9.30 -1.62 19.39
CA ASP A 10 -9.21 -3.01 19.86
C ASP A 10 -8.81 -3.92 18.67
N TYR A 11 -7.73 -3.55 18.00
CA TYR A 11 -7.08 -4.39 16.99
C TYR A 11 -5.91 -5.04 17.71
N ASP A 12 -5.90 -6.36 17.80
CA ASP A 12 -4.69 -7.13 18.12
C ASP A 12 -3.66 -6.77 17.05
N ALA A 13 -2.91 -5.70 17.30
CA ALA A 13 -2.03 -5.10 16.32
C ALA A 13 -0.94 -6.13 16.04
N PRO A 14 -0.81 -6.62 14.79
CA PRO A 14 0.31 -7.47 14.44
C PRO A 14 1.60 -6.76 14.84
N PRO A 15 2.66 -7.50 15.19
CA PRO A 15 3.94 -6.90 15.57
C PRO A 15 4.29 -5.80 14.55
N ALA A 16 4.59 -4.61 15.05
CA ALA A 16 4.84 -3.45 14.22
C ALA A 16 5.86 -3.84 13.14
N PRO A 17 5.57 -3.59 11.85
CA PRO A 17 6.51 -3.90 10.78
C PRO A 17 7.84 -3.21 11.08
N ARG A 18 8.96 -3.87 10.76
CA ARG A 18 10.25 -3.24 10.98
C ARG A 18 10.32 -1.99 10.10
N PRO A 19 11.04 -0.92 10.49
CA PRO A 19 11.13 0.31 9.71
C PRO A 19 11.58 0.07 8.25
N ALA A 20 12.44 -0.94 8.05
CA ALA A 20 12.89 -1.36 6.73
C ALA A 20 11.77 -1.98 5.88
N ASP A 21 10.76 -2.59 6.50
CA ASP A 21 9.60 -3.17 5.83
C ASP A 21 8.61 -2.08 5.37
N GLU A 22 8.55 -0.91 6.03
CA GLU A 22 7.70 0.23 5.61
C GLU A 22 8.31 0.99 4.42
N GLU A 23 9.63 1.24 4.42
CA GLU A 23 10.27 2.10 3.42
C GLU A 23 10.11 1.57 1.98
N TRP A 24 10.17 0.25 1.79
CA TRP A 24 9.99 -0.32 0.46
C TRP A 24 8.52 -0.35 0.02
N ILE A 25 7.57 -0.49 0.94
CA ILE A 25 6.13 -0.41 0.65
C ILE A 25 5.76 1.01 0.21
N ASP A 26 6.26 2.02 0.91
CA ASP A 26 6.06 3.43 0.54
C ASP A 26 6.63 3.72 -0.85
N ARG A 27 7.83 3.22 -1.12
CA ARG A 27 8.47 3.36 -2.44
C ARG A 27 7.66 2.68 -3.54
N LEU A 28 7.13 1.49 -3.29
CA LEU A 28 6.30 0.76 -4.25
C LEU A 28 4.97 1.49 -4.51
N THR A 29 4.36 2.03 -3.46
CA THR A 29 3.13 2.84 -3.55
C THR A 29 3.37 4.11 -4.37
N ALA A 30 4.49 4.80 -4.15
CA ALA A 30 4.86 5.98 -4.93
C ALA A 30 5.01 5.67 -6.43
N LEU A 31 5.65 4.55 -6.78
CA LEU A 31 5.77 4.10 -8.16
C LEU A 31 4.41 3.81 -8.80
N GLN A 32 3.47 3.24 -8.06
CA GLN A 32 2.13 2.95 -8.55
C GLN A 32 1.33 4.22 -8.82
N ILE A 33 1.44 5.24 -7.97
CA ILE A 33 0.85 6.56 -8.18
C ILE A 33 1.43 7.20 -9.45
N LEU A 34 2.76 7.24 -9.58
CA LEU A 34 3.42 7.83 -10.74
C LEU A 34 3.05 7.11 -12.05
N THR A 35 3.01 5.77 -12.01
CA THR A 35 2.57 4.94 -13.15
C THR A 35 1.13 5.29 -13.56
N ARG A 36 0.23 5.48 -12.58
CA ARG A 36 -1.17 5.89 -12.85
C ARG A 36 -1.25 7.27 -13.50
N HIS A 37 -0.30 8.15 -13.24
CA HIS A 37 -0.19 9.47 -13.87
C HIS A 37 0.54 9.45 -15.23
N GLY A 38 0.95 8.27 -15.73
CA GLY A 38 1.58 8.11 -17.04
C GLY A 38 3.09 8.32 -17.04
N ASP A 39 3.75 8.23 -15.88
CA ASP A 39 5.20 8.30 -15.79
C ASP A 39 5.84 6.99 -16.29
N VAL A 40 6.49 7.08 -17.45
CA VAL A 40 7.08 5.93 -18.16
C VAL A 40 8.32 5.38 -17.43
N GLU A 41 9.07 6.23 -16.72
CA GLU A 41 10.25 5.79 -15.97
C GLU A 41 9.81 5.02 -14.72
N ALA A 42 8.81 5.53 -14.01
CA ALA A 42 8.20 4.84 -12.89
C ALA A 42 7.59 3.49 -13.31
N GLU A 43 6.94 3.43 -14.48
CA GLU A 43 6.39 2.18 -15.03
C GLU A 43 7.50 1.15 -15.29
N ALA A 44 8.62 1.58 -15.90
CA ALA A 44 9.76 0.71 -16.16
C ALA A 44 10.40 0.20 -14.85
N GLN A 45 10.57 1.08 -13.87
CA GLN A 45 11.12 0.74 -12.56
C GLN A 45 10.22 -0.21 -11.79
N ALA A 46 8.91 0.03 -11.78
CA ALA A 46 7.92 -0.86 -11.20
C ALA A 46 7.98 -2.23 -11.88
N ARG A 47 7.95 -2.29 -13.22
CA ARG A 47 8.02 -3.56 -13.97
C ARG A 47 9.27 -4.36 -13.62
N ALA A 48 10.43 -3.71 -13.54
CA ALA A 48 11.68 -4.37 -13.18
C ALA A 48 11.65 -4.94 -11.76
N TRP A 49 11.13 -4.17 -10.80
CA TRP A 49 11.03 -4.61 -9.41
C TRP A 49 10.04 -5.77 -9.25
N LEU A 50 8.83 -5.65 -9.82
CA LEU A 50 7.80 -6.69 -9.75
C LEU A 50 8.24 -8.01 -10.42
N ALA A 51 9.14 -7.95 -11.40
CA ALA A 51 9.74 -9.13 -12.01
C ALA A 51 10.81 -9.80 -11.12
N ALA A 52 11.52 -9.00 -10.30
CA ALA A 52 12.59 -9.48 -9.44
C ALA A 52 12.08 -9.98 -8.07
N ASP A 53 10.97 -9.44 -7.57
CA ASP A 53 10.49 -9.67 -6.21
C ASP A 53 8.99 -10.03 -6.15
N PRO A 54 8.64 -11.30 -5.83
CA PRO A 54 7.26 -11.74 -5.65
C PRO A 54 6.51 -11.04 -4.48
N ALA A 55 7.22 -10.59 -3.45
CA ALA A 55 6.62 -9.84 -2.35
C ALA A 55 6.13 -8.47 -2.82
N ALA A 56 6.94 -7.80 -3.65
CA ALA A 56 6.54 -6.56 -4.30
C ALA A 56 5.30 -6.75 -5.19
N ARG A 57 5.21 -7.87 -5.93
CA ARG A 57 4.00 -8.23 -6.70
C ARG A 57 2.75 -8.27 -5.83
N THR A 58 2.83 -8.94 -4.68
CA THR A 58 1.70 -9.10 -3.77
C THR A 58 1.23 -7.76 -3.20
N VAL A 59 2.17 -6.91 -2.78
CA VAL A 59 1.82 -5.58 -2.25
C VAL A 59 1.26 -4.68 -3.34
N TRP A 60 1.83 -4.71 -4.55
CA TRP A 60 1.32 -3.94 -5.69
C TRP A 60 -0.15 -4.25 -6.00
N ASP A 61 -0.49 -5.54 -6.02
CA ASP A 61 -1.86 -5.99 -6.27
C ASP A 61 -2.79 -5.60 -5.11
N THR A 62 -2.32 -5.67 -3.86
CA THR A 62 -3.06 -5.23 -2.67
C THR A 62 -3.38 -3.73 -2.69
N VAL A 63 -2.39 -2.90 -3.02
CA VAL A 63 -2.58 -1.44 -3.15
C VAL A 63 -3.53 -1.13 -4.32
N ALA A 64 -3.43 -1.87 -5.43
CA ALA A 64 -4.35 -1.71 -6.56
C ALA A 64 -5.80 -1.99 -6.15
N GLU A 65 -6.03 -3.05 -5.38
CA GLU A 65 -7.35 -3.42 -4.86
C GLU A 65 -7.92 -2.33 -3.95
N VAL A 66 -7.15 -1.88 -2.95
CA VAL A 66 -7.59 -0.84 -2.01
C VAL A 66 -7.88 0.49 -2.72
N CYS A 67 -7.00 0.92 -3.62
CA CYS A 67 -7.19 2.15 -4.38
C CYS A 67 -8.32 2.06 -5.42
N GLY A 68 -8.55 0.87 -6.00
CA GLY A 68 -9.66 0.61 -6.92
C GLY A 68 -11.01 0.61 -6.20
N HIS A 69 -11.09 -0.04 -5.03
CA HIS A 69 -12.29 -0.10 -4.20
C HIS A 69 -12.73 1.30 -3.71
N ALA A 70 -11.77 2.17 -3.40
CA ALA A 70 -12.04 3.56 -3.03
C ALA A 70 -12.58 4.42 -4.19
N ALA A 71 -12.41 3.99 -5.45
CA ALA A 71 -12.90 4.71 -6.62
C ALA A 71 -14.36 4.36 -6.98
N ASP A 72 -14.80 3.14 -6.65
CA ASP A 72 -16.17 2.63 -6.93
C ASP A 72 -17.23 3.08 -5.91
N THR A 73 -16.82 3.66 -4.78
CA THR A 73 -17.72 4.10 -3.69
C THR A 73 -18.17 5.56 -3.79
N ARG A 74 -18.03 6.20 -4.95
CA ARG A 74 -18.52 7.57 -5.25
C ARG A 74 -19.62 7.58 -6.29
#